data_AF-A0A960T3V3-F1
#
_entry.id   AF-A0A960T3V3-F1
#
_cell.length_a   1.000
_cell.length_b   1.000
_cell.length_c   1.000
_cell.angle_alpha   90.00
_cell.angle_beta   90.00
_cell.angle_gamma   90.00
#
_symmetry.space_group_name_H-M   'P 1'
#
loop_
_entity.id
_entity.type
_entity.pdbx_description
1 polymer ?
#
loop_
_entity_poly.entity_id
_entity_poly.type
_entity_poly.pdbx_seq_one_letter_code
_entity_poly.pdbx_strand_id
1 'polypeptide(L)'
;MTQELQSSPSLTATTRVRKRNGASVAFDEERIRRAISGAFKEEHHVRKDHSLPDELQTIVDELNRAVLRDLYSLLEKGEELDVECIQDAVEMRLMKDGYHTVARRYIVYREEHKKARALRDSEQAKAPTVTYNIVMPNGTHAPLDVRLVRQAIVRACQGFEESCSAQDVIDETLRNLYDGVKHSELHTAMILAARSRIEKDPNYGYVAARLLLDVIYQRVFHIDTLTKDPYSIYRERFSDYLEKGIAADRLTPELRNFDLDKITAAMVPERDRNFAYLGLQAVYDRYLIKDCDTLLETPQYFWMRVAMGLCLNEGEAKEERAIEFYNVLSQFLYTS
;
A
#
# COMPACT_ATOMS: atom_id res chain seq x y z
N MET A 1 48.10 -56.60 2.96
CA MET A 1 48.51 -55.18 2.93
C MET A 1 48.04 -54.61 1.61
N THR A 2 46.79 -54.17 1.60
CA THR A 2 46.12 -53.60 0.42
C THR A 2 45.33 -52.42 0.95
N GLN A 3 45.90 -51.23 0.75
CA GLN A 3 45.24 -49.95 0.95
C GLN A 3 44.08 -49.88 -0.03
N GLU A 4 42.85 -50.03 0.46
CA GLU A 4 41.66 -49.64 -0.28
C GLU A 4 41.70 -48.11 -0.44
N LEU A 5 41.83 -47.67 -1.69
CA LEU A 5 41.58 -46.28 -2.07
C LEU A 5 40.16 -45.92 -1.61
N GLN A 6 40.06 -45.09 -0.58
CA GLN A 6 38.81 -44.44 -0.21
C GLN A 6 38.34 -43.59 -1.40
N SER A 7 37.31 -44.07 -2.08
CA SER A 7 36.59 -43.32 -3.10
C SER A 7 35.93 -42.09 -2.46
N SER A 8 36.37 -40.90 -2.85
CA SER A 8 35.72 -39.64 -2.49
C SER A 8 34.24 -39.68 -2.87
N PRO A 9 33.30 -39.31 -1.98
CA PRO A 9 31.88 -39.21 -2.36
C PRO A 9 31.74 -38.10 -3.42
N SER A 10 31.17 -38.41 -4.59
CA SER A 10 31.16 -37.52 -5.77
C SER A 10 29.74 -37.17 -6.23
N LEU A 11 29.25 -35.95 -5.99
CA LEU A 11 27.87 -35.52 -6.29
C LEU A 11 27.66 -35.69 -7.79
N THR A 12 26.96 -36.76 -8.20
CA THR A 12 26.76 -37.00 -9.63
C THR A 12 25.78 -35.98 -10.19
N ALA A 13 25.89 -35.69 -11.50
CA ALA A 13 24.99 -34.79 -12.24
C ALA A 13 23.49 -35.19 -12.18
N THR A 14 23.18 -36.32 -11.55
CA THR A 14 21.84 -36.86 -11.29
C THR A 14 21.16 -36.22 -10.08
N THR A 15 21.90 -35.56 -9.17
CA THR A 15 21.32 -34.89 -8.00
C THR A 15 20.52 -33.66 -8.43
N ARG A 16 19.28 -33.55 -7.96
CA ARG A 16 18.40 -32.41 -8.26
C ARG A 16 18.35 -31.43 -7.09
N VAL A 17 18.54 -30.15 -7.40
CA VAL A 17 18.41 -29.03 -6.46
C VAL A 17 17.12 -28.29 -6.75
N ARG A 18 16.32 -28.04 -5.72
CA ARG A 18 15.10 -27.23 -5.81
C ARG A 18 15.48 -25.74 -5.82
N LYS A 19 15.20 -25.05 -6.92
CA LYS A 19 15.32 -23.58 -6.97
C LYS A 19 14.16 -22.91 -6.24
N ARG A 20 14.37 -21.67 -5.81
CA ARG A 20 13.36 -20.85 -5.11
C ARG A 20 12.06 -20.63 -5.91
N ASN A 21 12.07 -20.81 -7.23
CA ASN A 21 10.88 -20.75 -8.09
C ASN A 21 10.13 -22.10 -8.21
N GLY A 22 10.47 -23.10 -7.40
CA GLY A 22 9.89 -24.44 -7.43
C GLY A 22 10.46 -25.37 -8.51
N ALA A 23 11.34 -24.89 -9.39
CA ALA A 23 11.94 -25.71 -10.44
C ALA A 23 13.11 -26.56 -9.93
N SER A 24 13.11 -27.85 -10.23
CA SER A 24 14.26 -28.74 -9.96
C SER A 24 15.29 -28.64 -11.07
N VAL A 25 16.55 -28.35 -10.72
CA VAL A 25 17.66 -28.25 -11.68
C VAL A 25 18.77 -29.21 -11.27
N ALA A 26 19.51 -29.73 -12.25
CA ALA A 26 20.68 -30.56 -11.98
C ALA A 26 21.71 -29.80 -11.12
N PHE A 27 22.26 -30.49 -10.13
CA PHE A 27 23.34 -29.99 -9.30
C PHE A 27 24.58 -29.72 -10.16
N ASP A 28 25.23 -28.58 -9.91
CA ASP A 28 26.36 -28.10 -10.68
C ASP A 28 27.41 -27.54 -9.72
N GLU A 29 28.43 -28.36 -9.44
CA GLU A 29 29.54 -28.06 -8.51
C GLU A 29 30.30 -26.78 -8.91
N GLU A 30 30.44 -26.54 -10.20
CA GLU A 30 31.15 -25.36 -10.72
C GLU A 30 30.53 -24.04 -10.23
N ARG A 31 29.23 -24.04 -9.90
CA ARG A 31 28.55 -22.85 -9.36
C ARG A 31 28.99 -22.53 -7.94
N ILE A 32 29.20 -23.56 -7.12
CA ILE A 32 29.66 -23.40 -5.74
C ILE A 32 31.11 -22.89 -5.78
N ARG A 33 31.96 -23.54 -6.58
CA ARG A 33 33.36 -23.13 -6.78
C ARG A 33 33.48 -21.67 -7.24
N ARG A 34 32.67 -21.24 -8.22
CA ARG A 34 32.63 -19.85 -8.69
C ARG A 34 32.15 -18.87 -7.63
N ALA A 35 31.17 -19.24 -6.82
CA ALA A 35 30.65 -18.38 -5.76
C ALA A 35 31.69 -18.17 -4.65
N ILE A 36 32.36 -19.23 -4.22
CA ILE A 36 33.47 -19.15 -3.25
C ILE A 36 34.62 -18.34 -3.84
N SER A 37 35.04 -18.65 -5.08
CA SER A 37 36.09 -17.89 -5.78
C SER A 37 35.76 -16.39 -5.89
N GLY A 38 34.50 -16.04 -6.16
CA GLY A 38 34.04 -14.66 -6.21
C GLY A 38 34.29 -13.91 -4.90
N ALA A 39 33.97 -14.52 -3.76
CA ALA A 39 34.20 -13.92 -2.44
C ALA A 39 35.69 -13.74 -2.13
N PHE A 40 36.54 -14.71 -2.48
CA PHE A 40 37.99 -14.58 -2.34
C PHE A 40 38.56 -13.48 -3.24
N LYS A 41 38.09 -13.35 -4.49
CA LYS A 41 38.53 -12.26 -5.36
C LYS A 41 38.19 -10.89 -4.79
N GLU A 42 37.01 -10.75 -4.19
CA GLU A 42 36.56 -9.50 -3.61
C GLU A 42 37.38 -9.11 -2.36
N GLU A 43 37.69 -10.08 -1.49
CA GLU A 43 38.51 -9.85 -0.29
C GLU A 43 39.96 -9.50 -0.65
N HIS A 44 40.55 -10.17 -1.65
CA HIS A 44 41.92 -9.93 -2.08
C HIS A 44 42.05 -8.83 -3.15
N HIS A 45 40.96 -8.08 -3.41
CA HIS A 45 40.91 -7.00 -4.42
C HIS A 45 41.38 -7.40 -5.82
N VAL A 46 41.19 -8.66 -6.18
CA VAL A 46 41.50 -9.20 -7.50
C VAL A 46 40.40 -8.81 -8.47
N ARG A 47 40.77 -8.23 -9.63
CA ARG A 47 39.81 -7.90 -10.69
C ARG A 47 39.04 -9.17 -11.11
N LYS A 48 37.73 -9.02 -11.34
CA LYS A 48 36.83 -10.16 -11.69
C LYS A 48 37.34 -11.00 -12.87
N ASP A 49 38.01 -10.34 -13.81
CA ASP A 49 38.54 -10.94 -15.04
C ASP A 49 39.89 -11.67 -14.87
N HIS A 50 40.55 -11.55 -13.71
CA HIS A 50 41.82 -12.22 -13.42
C HIS A 50 41.59 -13.49 -12.59
N SER A 51 42.40 -14.52 -12.83
CA SER A 51 42.40 -15.73 -12.00
C SER A 51 42.97 -15.44 -10.61
N LEU A 52 42.51 -16.18 -9.61
CA LEU A 52 43.11 -16.14 -8.27
C LEU A 52 44.55 -16.69 -8.34
N PRO A 53 45.45 -16.24 -7.45
CA PRO A 53 46.73 -16.92 -7.22
C PRO A 53 46.53 -18.43 -6.95
N ASP A 54 47.47 -19.27 -7.36
CA ASP A 54 47.38 -20.74 -7.28
C ASP A 54 47.18 -21.24 -5.83
N GLU A 55 47.76 -20.55 -4.86
CA GLU A 55 47.57 -20.82 -3.43
C GLU A 55 46.10 -20.65 -2.99
N LEU A 56 45.45 -19.58 -3.44
CA LEU A 56 44.03 -19.32 -3.15
C LEU A 56 43.10 -20.23 -3.96
N GLN A 57 43.48 -20.63 -5.18
CA GLN A 57 42.72 -21.62 -5.94
C GLN A 57 42.69 -22.97 -5.20
N THR A 58 43.82 -23.39 -4.66
CA THR A 58 43.93 -24.64 -3.88
C THR A 58 43.00 -24.60 -2.66
N ILE A 59 42.97 -23.47 -1.95
CA ILE A 59 42.06 -23.25 -0.80
C ILE A 59 40.58 -23.31 -1.24
N VAL A 60 40.24 -22.66 -2.35
CA VAL A 60 38.86 -22.69 -2.90
C VAL A 60 38.44 -24.11 -3.24
N ASP A 61 39.33 -24.91 -3.84
CA ASP A 61 39.03 -26.30 -4.22
C ASP A 61 38.92 -27.23 -2.99
N GLU A 62 39.69 -26.97 -1.93
CA GLU A 62 39.53 -27.66 -0.64
C GLU A 62 38.20 -27.33 0.04
N LEU A 63 37.83 -26.04 0.08
CA LEU A 63 36.55 -25.59 0.62
C LEU A 63 35.38 -26.15 -0.17
N ASN A 64 35.46 -26.14 -1.51
CA ASN A 64 34.44 -26.70 -2.38
C ASN A 64 34.25 -28.20 -2.10
N ARG A 65 35.33 -28.98 -2.01
CA ARG A 65 35.26 -30.41 -1.63
C ARG A 65 34.65 -30.61 -0.24
N ALA A 66 34.94 -29.74 0.72
CA ALA A 66 34.36 -29.83 2.05
C ALA A 66 32.85 -29.54 2.06
N VAL A 67 32.41 -28.50 1.35
CA VAL A 67 30.98 -28.18 1.18
C VAL A 67 30.24 -29.34 0.53
N LEU A 68 30.81 -29.96 -0.50
CA LEU A 68 30.20 -31.12 -1.16
C LEU A 68 30.01 -32.30 -0.20
N ARG A 69 30.97 -32.56 0.69
CA ARG A 69 30.83 -33.60 1.72
C ARG A 69 29.71 -33.27 2.72
N ASP A 70 29.59 -32.01 3.12
CA ASP A 70 28.55 -31.57 4.05
C ASP A 70 27.16 -31.70 3.41
N LEU A 71 27.01 -31.26 2.15
CA LEU A 71 25.77 -31.43 1.37
C LEU A 71 25.42 -32.91 1.16
N TYR A 72 26.43 -33.75 1.00
CA TYR A 72 26.26 -35.18 0.88
C TYR A 72 25.68 -35.83 2.12
N SER A 73 26.20 -35.44 3.29
CA SER A 73 25.68 -35.94 4.57
C SER A 73 24.21 -35.55 4.79
N LEU A 74 23.78 -34.39 4.28
CA LEU A 74 22.39 -33.95 4.35
C LEU A 74 21.48 -34.79 3.43
N LEU A 75 21.95 -35.15 2.24
CA LEU A 75 21.23 -36.06 1.34
C LEU A 75 21.06 -37.47 1.92
N GLU A 76 22.09 -38.03 2.55
CA GLU A 76 21.99 -39.35 3.21
C GLU A 76 20.97 -39.37 4.35
N LYS A 77 20.72 -38.21 4.98
CA LYS A 77 19.69 -38.04 6.01
C LYS A 77 18.28 -37.86 5.44
N GLY A 78 18.14 -37.83 4.11
CA GLY A 78 16.86 -37.70 3.41
C GLY A 78 16.37 -36.26 3.26
N GLU A 79 17.23 -35.25 3.42
CA GLU A 79 16.85 -33.84 3.25
C GLU A 79 16.84 -33.43 1.77
N GLU A 80 15.87 -32.60 1.39
CA GLU A 80 15.84 -31.98 0.06
C GLU A 80 16.84 -30.83 -0.02
N LEU A 81 17.73 -30.86 -1.03
CA LEU A 81 18.64 -29.74 -1.28
C LEU A 81 17.93 -28.60 -2.00
N ASP A 82 17.79 -27.47 -1.32
CA ASP A 82 17.45 -26.20 -1.95
C ASP A 82 18.67 -25.26 -2.05
N VAL A 83 18.49 -24.17 -2.79
CA VAL A 83 19.56 -23.19 -3.03
C VAL A 83 20.01 -22.50 -1.73
N GLU A 84 19.13 -22.36 -0.73
CA GLU A 84 19.49 -21.74 0.54
C GLU A 84 20.35 -22.67 1.37
N CYS A 85 19.98 -23.94 1.44
CA CYS A 85 20.76 -24.99 2.10
C CYS A 85 22.20 -25.03 1.55
N ILE A 86 22.37 -24.92 0.24
CA ILE A 86 23.71 -24.85 -0.38
C ILE A 86 24.47 -23.59 0.03
N GLN A 87 23.80 -22.43 0.07
CA GLN A 87 24.43 -21.17 0.48
C GLN A 87 24.83 -21.19 1.95
N ASP A 88 23.95 -21.68 2.82
CA ASP A 88 24.17 -21.77 4.26
C ASP A 88 25.31 -22.77 4.57
N ALA A 89 25.42 -23.87 3.81
CA ALA A 89 26.55 -24.80 3.91
C ALA A 89 27.89 -24.13 3.54
N VAL A 90 27.92 -23.30 2.49
CA VAL A 90 29.11 -22.54 2.10
C VAL A 90 29.50 -21.54 3.20
N GLU A 91 28.54 -20.80 3.74
CA GLU A 91 28.78 -19.83 4.83
C GLU A 91 29.30 -20.51 6.09
N MET A 92 28.66 -21.60 6.52
CA MET A 92 29.07 -22.36 7.69
C MET A 92 30.49 -22.91 7.53
N ARG A 93 30.84 -23.40 6.33
CA ARG A 93 32.19 -23.90 6.05
C ARG A 93 33.24 -22.80 6.10
N LEU A 94 32.97 -21.64 5.49
CA LEU A 94 33.87 -20.49 5.53
C LEU A 94 34.08 -20.00 6.96
N MET A 95 33.05 -20.00 7.81
CA MET A 95 33.18 -19.65 9.23
C MET A 95 33.97 -20.68 10.03
N LYS A 96 33.73 -21.98 9.79
CA LYS A 96 34.38 -23.09 10.51
C LYS A 96 35.89 -23.16 10.24
N ASP A 97 36.30 -22.87 9.02
CA ASP A 97 37.72 -22.89 8.61
C ASP A 97 38.43 -21.54 8.89
N GLY A 98 37.76 -20.59 9.56
CA GLY A 98 38.36 -19.33 10.05
C GLY A 98 38.38 -18.19 9.03
N TYR A 99 37.78 -18.36 7.85
CA TYR A 99 37.71 -17.34 6.79
C TYR A 99 36.59 -16.31 7.04
N HIS A 100 36.60 -15.66 8.20
CA HIS A 100 35.52 -14.78 8.65
C HIS A 100 35.29 -13.56 7.75
N THR A 101 36.35 -12.97 7.20
CA THR A 101 36.23 -11.80 6.32
C THR A 101 35.64 -12.17 4.96
N VAL A 102 36.10 -13.29 4.38
CA VAL A 102 35.56 -13.86 3.14
C VAL A 102 34.09 -14.28 3.32
N ALA A 103 33.74 -14.89 4.45
CA ALA A 103 32.35 -15.22 4.79
C ALA A 103 31.45 -13.97 4.81
N ARG A 104 31.93 -12.88 5.42
CA ARG A 104 31.21 -11.59 5.44
C ARG A 104 31.00 -11.04 4.02
N ARG A 105 32.02 -11.08 3.16
CA ARG A 105 31.91 -10.68 1.75
C ARG A 105 30.90 -11.51 0.99
N TYR A 106 30.92 -12.83 1.20
CA TYR A 106 29.97 -13.75 0.59
C TYR A 106 28.52 -13.44 1.00
N ILE A 107 28.26 -13.17 2.28
CA ILE A 107 26.93 -12.82 2.79
C ILE A 107 26.42 -11.51 2.18
N VAL A 108 27.26 -10.48 2.12
CA VAL A 108 26.89 -9.19 1.51
C VAL A 108 26.56 -9.39 0.03
N TYR A 109 27.39 -10.12 -0.70
CA TYR A 109 27.18 -10.43 -2.11
C TYR A 109 25.88 -11.22 -2.36
N ARG A 110 25.56 -12.21 -1.50
CA ARG A 110 24.30 -12.98 -1.53
C ARG A 110 23.08 -12.07 -1.39
N GLU A 111 23.11 -11.15 -0.41
CA GLU A 111 22.01 -10.22 -0.14
C GLU A 111 21.84 -9.17 -1.25
N GLU A 112 22.93 -8.64 -1.80
CA GLU A 112 22.88 -7.74 -2.96
C GLU A 112 22.30 -8.44 -4.20
N HIS A 113 22.71 -9.67 -4.48
CA HIS A 113 22.14 -10.44 -5.59
C HIS A 113 20.69 -10.87 -5.34
N LYS A 114 20.28 -11.08 -4.08
CA LYS A 114 18.87 -11.31 -3.71
C LYS A 114 18.03 -10.07 -3.98
N LYS A 115 18.51 -8.88 -3.60
CA LYS A 115 17.86 -7.58 -3.90
C LYS A 115 17.82 -7.29 -5.39
N ALA A 116 18.92 -7.45 -6.10
CA ALA A 116 19.01 -7.21 -7.55
C ALA A 116 18.11 -8.18 -8.36
N ARG A 117 17.92 -9.40 -7.89
CA ARG A 117 16.95 -10.35 -8.48
C ARG A 117 15.51 -10.00 -8.14
N ALA A 118 15.20 -9.60 -6.90
CA ALA A 118 13.85 -9.11 -6.56
C ALA A 118 13.46 -7.89 -7.41
N LEU A 119 14.41 -6.98 -7.68
CA LEU A 119 14.24 -5.85 -8.59
C LEU A 119 14.05 -6.33 -10.04
N ARG A 120 14.90 -7.24 -10.54
CA ARG A 120 14.77 -7.78 -11.91
C ARG A 120 13.52 -8.64 -12.13
N ASP A 121 13.10 -9.43 -11.16
CA ASP A 121 11.87 -10.22 -11.21
C ASP A 121 10.65 -9.28 -11.15
N SER A 122 10.76 -8.12 -10.49
CA SER A 122 9.73 -7.07 -10.55
C SER A 122 9.70 -6.32 -11.89
N GLU A 123 10.84 -6.23 -12.62
CA GLU A 123 10.95 -5.58 -13.93
C GLU A 123 10.66 -6.52 -15.12
N GLN A 124 10.93 -7.84 -14.98
CA GLN A 124 10.80 -8.84 -16.05
C GLN A 124 9.58 -9.75 -15.91
N ALA A 125 8.94 -9.82 -14.74
CA ALA A 125 7.55 -10.24 -14.69
C ALA A 125 6.72 -9.16 -15.40
N LYS A 126 6.29 -9.42 -16.65
CA LYS A 126 4.99 -8.91 -17.06
C LYS A 126 4.04 -9.41 -15.99
N ALA A 127 3.70 -8.54 -15.04
CA ALA A 127 2.72 -8.85 -14.02
C ALA A 127 1.55 -9.48 -14.77
N PRO A 128 1.07 -10.69 -14.38
CA PRO A 128 -0.23 -11.11 -14.87
C PRO A 128 -1.14 -9.92 -14.60
N THR A 129 -1.74 -9.38 -15.67
CA THR A 129 -2.72 -8.31 -15.50
C THR A 129 -3.85 -8.97 -14.74
N VAL A 130 -3.82 -8.87 -13.42
CA VAL A 130 -4.90 -9.32 -12.56
C VAL A 130 -6.03 -8.36 -12.90
N THR A 131 -6.82 -8.74 -13.88
CA THR A 131 -8.02 -8.02 -14.28
C THR A 131 -9.04 -8.34 -13.20
N TYR A 132 -9.07 -7.55 -12.13
CA TYR A 132 -10.15 -7.64 -11.16
C TYR A 132 -11.43 -7.23 -11.86
N ASN A 133 -12.45 -8.08 -11.89
CA ASN A 133 -13.76 -7.67 -12.36
C ASN A 133 -14.55 -7.06 -11.19
N ILE A 134 -15.14 -5.90 -11.42
CA ILE A 134 -16.02 -5.22 -10.46
C ILE A 134 -17.47 -5.51 -10.86
N VAL A 135 -18.30 -5.82 -9.86
CA VAL A 135 -19.75 -5.85 -10.02
C VAL A 135 -20.31 -4.43 -9.88
N MET A 136 -20.86 -3.92 -10.96
CA MET A 136 -21.52 -2.62 -11.03
C MET A 136 -22.92 -2.67 -10.35
N PRO A 137 -23.52 -1.53 -9.99
CA PRO A 137 -24.83 -1.51 -9.33
C PRO A 137 -25.97 -2.18 -10.14
N ASN A 138 -25.84 -2.21 -11.47
CA ASN A 138 -26.77 -2.88 -12.38
C ASN A 138 -26.52 -4.40 -12.51
N GLY A 139 -25.57 -4.96 -11.75
CA GLY A 139 -25.19 -6.37 -11.79
C GLY A 139 -24.24 -6.76 -12.93
N THR A 140 -23.86 -5.82 -13.80
CA THR A 140 -22.88 -6.09 -14.86
C THR A 140 -21.45 -6.15 -14.31
N HIS A 141 -20.60 -6.93 -14.96
CA HIS A 141 -19.18 -7.00 -14.65
C HIS A 141 -18.39 -6.07 -15.56
N ALA A 142 -17.48 -5.29 -14.98
CA ALA A 142 -16.55 -4.43 -15.70
C ALA A 142 -15.13 -4.62 -15.16
N PRO A 143 -14.08 -4.56 -16.00
CA PRO A 143 -12.70 -4.62 -15.51
C PRO A 143 -12.40 -3.40 -14.63
N LEU A 144 -11.73 -3.62 -13.50
CA LEU A 144 -11.26 -2.57 -12.62
C LEU A 144 -10.20 -1.74 -13.33
N ASP A 145 -10.49 -0.45 -13.49
CA ASP A 145 -9.46 0.51 -13.86
C ASP A 145 -8.61 0.88 -12.63
N VAL A 146 -7.51 0.14 -12.47
CA VAL A 146 -6.53 0.37 -11.39
C VAL A 146 -5.95 1.78 -11.46
N ARG A 147 -5.94 2.44 -12.62
CA ARG A 147 -5.43 3.81 -12.74
C ARG A 147 -6.30 4.79 -11.96
N LEU A 148 -7.61 4.59 -11.98
CA LEU A 148 -8.55 5.45 -11.24
C LEU A 148 -8.35 5.31 -9.73
N VAL A 149 -8.18 4.07 -9.23
CA VAL A 149 -7.86 3.80 -7.82
C VAL A 149 -6.56 4.49 -7.42
N ARG A 150 -5.52 4.37 -8.25
CA ARG A 150 -4.23 5.05 -8.01
C ARG A 150 -4.40 6.56 -7.96
N GLN A 151 -5.15 7.15 -8.89
CA GLN A 151 -5.40 8.59 -8.91
C GLN A 151 -6.15 9.06 -7.66
N ALA A 152 -7.16 8.32 -7.22
CA ALA A 152 -7.92 8.63 -6.01
C ALA A 152 -7.02 8.67 -4.76
N ILE A 153 -6.20 7.62 -4.58
CA ILE A 153 -5.31 7.50 -3.42
C ILE A 153 -4.21 8.57 -3.46
N VAL A 154 -3.60 8.82 -4.62
CA VAL A 154 -2.59 9.88 -4.78
C VAL A 154 -3.18 11.24 -4.45
N ARG A 155 -4.40 11.53 -4.92
CA ARG A 155 -5.12 12.78 -4.59
C ARG A 155 -5.42 12.89 -3.08
N ALA A 156 -5.78 11.78 -2.43
CA ALA A 156 -6.01 11.76 -0.99
C ALA A 156 -4.71 12.03 -0.19
N CYS A 157 -3.55 11.62 -0.70
CA CYS A 157 -2.23 11.86 -0.10
C CYS A 157 -1.67 13.27 -0.33
N GLN A 158 -2.29 14.12 -1.16
CA GLN A 158 -1.76 15.45 -1.48
C GLN A 158 -1.50 16.32 -0.24
N GLY A 159 -0.29 16.85 -0.09
CA GLY A 159 0.14 17.61 1.09
C GLY A 159 0.64 16.77 2.26
N PHE A 160 0.73 15.44 2.10
CA PHE A 160 1.31 14.50 3.07
C PHE A 160 2.34 13.58 2.43
N GLU A 161 2.94 13.95 1.30
CA GLU A 161 3.81 13.09 0.48
C GLU A 161 5.09 12.66 1.21
N GLU A 162 5.55 13.45 2.17
CA GLU A 162 6.76 13.15 2.96
C GLU A 162 6.51 12.09 4.04
N SER A 163 5.28 11.99 4.56
CA SER A 163 4.91 11.08 5.66
C SER A 163 4.05 9.89 5.20
N CYS A 164 3.27 10.07 4.15
CA CYS A 164 2.31 9.09 3.64
C CYS A 164 2.72 8.55 2.26
N SER A 165 3.03 7.26 2.20
CA SER A 165 3.25 6.55 0.94
C SER A 165 1.92 6.17 0.30
N ALA A 166 1.54 6.88 -0.77
CA ALA A 166 0.39 6.52 -1.60
C ALA A 166 0.54 5.10 -2.17
N GLN A 167 1.76 4.71 -2.55
CA GLN A 167 2.05 3.40 -3.10
C GLN A 167 1.73 2.29 -2.10
N ASP A 168 2.03 2.49 -0.82
CA ASP A 168 1.73 1.47 0.18
C ASP A 168 0.23 1.30 0.42
N VAL A 169 -0.55 2.39 0.32
CA VAL A 169 -2.02 2.34 0.42
C VAL A 169 -2.60 1.67 -0.82
N ILE A 170 -2.05 1.93 -2.01
CA ILE A 170 -2.44 1.26 -3.25
C ILE A 170 -2.20 -0.24 -3.14
N ASP A 171 -0.99 -0.65 -2.75
CA ASP A 171 -0.63 -2.07 -2.66
C ASP A 171 -1.49 -2.79 -1.63
N GLU A 172 -1.76 -2.13 -0.49
CA GLU A 172 -2.66 -2.67 0.53
C GLU A 172 -4.12 -2.74 0.03
N THR A 173 -4.58 -1.74 -0.71
CA THR A 173 -5.92 -1.78 -1.33
C THR A 173 -6.03 -2.97 -2.26
N LEU A 174 -5.10 -3.09 -3.23
CA LEU A 174 -5.13 -4.15 -4.24
C LEU A 174 -5.00 -5.55 -3.63
N ARG A 175 -4.22 -5.71 -2.56
CA ARG A 175 -4.13 -6.99 -1.82
C ARG A 175 -5.45 -7.42 -1.18
N ASN A 176 -6.28 -6.46 -0.78
CA ASN A 176 -7.57 -6.72 -0.14
C ASN A 176 -8.73 -6.83 -1.15
N LEU A 177 -8.47 -6.64 -2.45
CA LEU A 177 -9.47 -6.85 -3.50
C LEU A 177 -9.50 -8.33 -3.94
N TYR A 178 -10.71 -8.79 -4.28
CA TYR A 178 -10.99 -10.10 -4.84
C TYR A 178 -11.76 -9.96 -6.15
N ASP A 179 -11.72 -10.97 -7.01
CA ASP A 179 -12.47 -10.96 -8.27
C ASP A 179 -13.98 -10.98 -7.99
N GLY A 180 -14.73 -10.09 -8.63
CA GLY A 180 -16.16 -9.88 -8.36
C GLY A 180 -16.47 -8.94 -7.20
N VAL A 181 -15.49 -8.15 -6.72
CA VAL A 181 -15.73 -7.10 -5.71
C VAL A 181 -16.82 -6.13 -6.19
N LYS A 182 -17.70 -5.68 -5.29
CA LYS A 182 -18.73 -4.70 -5.65
C LYS A 182 -18.11 -3.31 -5.82
N HIS A 183 -18.66 -2.50 -6.72
CA HIS A 183 -18.21 -1.11 -6.89
C HIS A 183 -18.26 -0.30 -5.58
N SER A 184 -19.28 -0.53 -4.75
CA SER A 184 -19.40 0.10 -3.43
C SER A 184 -18.32 -0.32 -2.43
N GLU A 185 -17.78 -1.54 -2.56
CA GLU A 185 -16.76 -2.11 -1.67
C GLU A 185 -15.35 -1.59 -2.02
N LEU A 186 -15.13 -1.08 -3.24
CA LEU A 186 -13.86 -0.51 -3.65
C LEU A 186 -13.44 0.68 -2.79
N HIS A 187 -14.38 1.59 -2.53
CA HIS A 187 -14.12 2.74 -1.65
C HIS A 187 -13.85 2.31 -0.21
N THR A 188 -14.59 1.32 0.28
CA THR A 188 -14.35 0.74 1.61
C THR A 188 -12.96 0.13 1.71
N ALA A 189 -12.51 -0.60 0.68
CA ALA A 189 -11.17 -1.17 0.64
C ALA A 189 -10.07 -0.09 0.72
N MET A 190 -10.22 1.00 -0.05
CA MET A 190 -9.28 2.14 0.00
C MET A 190 -9.23 2.78 1.39
N ILE A 191 -10.40 3.02 2.01
CA ILE A 191 -10.50 3.62 3.34
C ILE A 191 -9.84 2.72 4.40
N LEU A 192 -10.12 1.41 4.37
CA LEU A 192 -9.53 0.45 5.31
C LEU A 192 -8.02 0.33 5.14
N ALA A 193 -7.53 0.35 3.90
CA ALA A 193 -6.11 0.34 3.59
C ALA A 193 -5.37 1.59 4.10
N ALA A 194 -5.98 2.77 4.01
CA ALA A 194 -5.42 3.98 4.62
C ALA A 194 -5.50 3.93 6.15
N ARG A 195 -6.64 3.50 6.70
CA ARG A 195 -6.89 3.43 8.15
C ARG A 195 -5.92 2.50 8.88
N SER A 196 -5.58 1.35 8.30
CA SER A 196 -4.64 0.39 8.90
C SER A 196 -3.22 0.95 9.08
N ARG A 197 -2.91 2.08 8.42
CA ARG A 197 -1.61 2.74 8.50
C ARG A 197 -1.56 3.93 9.46
N ILE A 198 -2.67 4.28 10.11
CA ILE A 198 -2.72 5.37 11.10
C ILE A 198 -1.74 5.12 12.25
N GLU A 199 -1.52 3.86 12.62
CA GLU A 199 -0.54 3.48 13.65
C GLU A 199 0.91 3.73 13.22
N LYS A 200 1.18 3.79 11.90
CA LYS A 200 2.52 4.11 11.37
C LYS A 200 2.75 5.61 11.30
N ASP A 201 1.76 6.36 10.85
CA ASP A 201 1.79 7.82 10.83
C ASP A 201 0.37 8.40 10.97
N PRO A 202 0.15 9.37 11.87
CA PRO A 202 -1.18 9.94 12.11
C PRO A 202 -1.77 10.65 10.87
N ASN A 203 -0.93 11.10 9.91
CA ASN A 203 -1.40 11.77 8.69
C ASN A 203 -2.22 10.84 7.78
N TYR A 204 -2.05 9.52 7.88
CA TYR A 204 -2.95 8.56 7.21
C TYR A 204 -4.41 8.73 7.68
N GLY A 205 -4.63 9.31 8.87
CA GLY A 205 -5.96 9.67 9.34
C GLY A 205 -6.64 10.73 8.47
N TYR A 206 -5.89 11.69 7.91
CA TYR A 206 -6.44 12.65 6.95
C TYR A 206 -6.61 12.03 5.56
N VAL A 207 -5.71 11.12 5.16
CA VAL A 207 -5.85 10.38 3.89
C VAL A 207 -7.13 9.53 3.89
N ALA A 208 -7.36 8.77 4.97
CA ALA A 208 -8.59 7.99 5.13
C ALA A 208 -9.83 8.88 5.18
N ALA A 209 -9.78 10.04 5.81
CA ALA A 209 -10.87 11.01 5.82
C ALA A 209 -11.20 11.51 4.41
N ARG A 210 -10.18 11.84 3.60
CA ARG A 210 -10.37 12.32 2.23
C ARG A 210 -10.98 11.26 1.31
N LEU A 211 -10.62 9.99 1.51
CA LEU A 211 -11.27 8.87 0.80
C LEU A 211 -12.72 8.69 1.24
N LEU A 212 -13.04 8.92 2.52
CA LEU A 212 -14.42 8.93 3.02
C LEU A 212 -15.22 10.14 2.48
N LEU A 213 -14.60 11.31 2.33
CA LEU A 213 -15.24 12.47 1.68
C LEU A 213 -15.67 12.15 0.25
N ASP A 214 -14.84 11.45 -0.52
CA ASP A 214 -15.20 11.03 -1.87
C ASP A 214 -16.49 10.18 -1.86
N VAL A 215 -16.67 9.28 -0.88
CA VAL A 215 -17.92 8.51 -0.71
C VAL A 215 -19.09 9.43 -0.39
N ILE A 216 -18.90 10.40 0.51
CA ILE A 216 -19.95 11.35 0.90
C ILE A 216 -20.41 12.16 -0.32
N TYR A 217 -19.47 12.72 -1.09
CA TYR A 217 -19.79 13.51 -2.27
C TYR A 217 -20.46 12.69 -3.37
N GLN A 218 -20.01 11.46 -3.62
CA GLN A 218 -20.67 10.57 -4.57
C GLN A 218 -22.12 10.28 -4.16
N ARG A 219 -22.37 10.06 -2.86
CA ARG A 219 -23.71 9.77 -2.34
C ARG A 219 -24.64 10.98 -2.37
N VAL A 220 -24.14 12.18 -2.04
CA VAL A 220 -24.96 13.40 -1.95
C VAL A 220 -25.17 14.04 -3.32
N PHE A 221 -24.10 14.17 -4.12
CA PHE A 221 -24.15 14.87 -5.41
C PHE A 221 -24.40 13.94 -6.59
N HIS A 222 -24.40 12.62 -6.38
CA HIS A 222 -24.58 11.61 -7.43
C HIS A 222 -23.60 11.81 -8.60
N ILE A 223 -22.37 12.20 -8.29
CA ILE A 223 -21.28 12.35 -9.26
C ILE A 223 -20.25 11.26 -9.07
N ASP A 224 -19.42 11.05 -10.10
CA ASP A 224 -18.16 10.37 -9.93
C ASP A 224 -17.06 11.39 -9.55
N THR A 225 -16.63 11.33 -8.30
CA THR A 225 -15.56 12.20 -7.76
C THR A 225 -14.20 11.95 -8.38
N LEU A 226 -14.02 10.88 -9.16
CA LEU A 226 -12.78 10.63 -9.90
C LEU A 226 -12.66 11.52 -11.14
N THR A 227 -13.80 11.94 -11.70
CA THR A 227 -13.86 12.71 -12.95
C THR A 227 -14.38 14.13 -12.78
N LYS A 228 -15.14 14.41 -11.72
CA LYS A 228 -15.75 15.72 -11.47
C LYS A 228 -15.28 16.29 -10.14
N ASP A 229 -15.01 17.59 -10.14
CA ASP A 229 -14.71 18.34 -8.92
C ASP A 229 -15.99 18.62 -8.12
N PRO A 230 -16.15 18.06 -6.90
CA PRO A 230 -17.33 18.29 -6.07
C PRO A 230 -17.50 19.75 -5.64
N TYR A 231 -16.43 20.55 -5.60
CA TYR A 231 -16.49 21.92 -5.07
C TYR A 231 -17.29 22.89 -5.95
N SER A 232 -17.30 22.67 -7.27
CA SER A 232 -18.13 23.43 -8.20
C SER A 232 -19.63 23.24 -7.96
N ILE A 233 -20.03 22.07 -7.45
CA ILE A 233 -21.43 21.66 -7.29
C ILE A 233 -22.00 22.09 -5.94
N TYR A 234 -21.12 22.34 -4.97
CA TYR A 234 -21.46 22.65 -3.60
C TYR A 234 -22.42 23.84 -3.46
N ARG A 235 -22.18 24.92 -4.21
CA ARG A 235 -23.04 26.11 -4.15
C ARG A 235 -24.35 25.89 -4.89
N GLU A 236 -24.27 25.32 -6.08
CA GLU A 236 -25.43 25.07 -6.96
C GLU A 236 -26.48 24.16 -6.31
N ARG A 237 -26.05 23.19 -5.49
CA ARG A 237 -26.93 22.18 -4.87
C ARG A 237 -27.40 22.50 -3.46
N PHE A 238 -26.98 23.62 -2.87
CA PHE A 238 -27.37 23.95 -1.50
C PHE A 238 -28.88 24.20 -1.36
N SER A 239 -29.47 24.89 -2.35
CA SER A 239 -30.93 25.13 -2.39
C SER A 239 -31.70 23.79 -2.50
N ASP A 240 -31.28 22.90 -3.41
CA ASP A 240 -31.85 21.55 -3.54
C ASP A 240 -31.78 20.76 -2.23
N TYR A 241 -30.67 20.89 -1.50
CA TYR A 241 -30.49 20.26 -0.19
C TYR A 241 -31.50 20.78 0.85
N LEU A 242 -31.70 22.11 0.93
CA LEU A 242 -32.70 22.69 1.83
C LEU A 242 -34.11 22.20 1.50
N GLU A 243 -34.49 22.23 0.23
CA GLU A 243 -35.81 21.76 -0.20
C GLU A 243 -36.05 20.29 0.13
N LYS A 244 -35.07 19.41 -0.16
CA LYS A 244 -35.16 17.99 0.18
C LYS A 244 -35.22 17.76 1.68
N GLY A 245 -34.41 18.46 2.46
CA GLY A 245 -34.39 18.32 3.91
C GLY A 245 -35.68 18.83 4.56
N ILE A 246 -36.30 19.89 4.02
CA ILE A 246 -37.60 20.39 4.48
C ILE A 246 -38.72 19.42 4.09
N ALA A 247 -38.72 18.91 2.85
CA ALA A 247 -39.71 17.93 2.40
C ALA A 247 -39.67 16.61 3.19
N ALA A 248 -38.50 16.25 3.72
CA ALA A 248 -38.31 15.08 4.58
C ALA A 248 -38.54 15.37 6.09
N ASP A 249 -39.07 16.55 6.45
CA ASP A 249 -39.27 17.01 7.83
C ASP A 249 -37.98 16.94 8.71
N ARG A 250 -36.81 17.06 8.06
CA ARG A 250 -35.50 17.11 8.73
C ARG A 250 -35.02 18.53 8.99
N LEU A 251 -35.55 19.50 8.24
CA LEU A 251 -35.21 20.91 8.30
C LEU A 251 -36.46 21.76 8.48
N THR A 252 -36.34 22.88 9.20
CA THR A 252 -37.43 23.85 9.31
C THR A 252 -37.60 24.65 8.01
N PRO A 253 -38.85 24.88 7.54
CA PRO A 253 -39.14 25.77 6.41
C PRO A 253 -38.56 27.17 6.53
N GLU A 254 -38.32 27.65 7.75
CA GLU A 254 -37.79 29.00 8.03
C GLU A 254 -36.39 29.24 7.45
N LEU A 255 -35.63 28.17 7.18
CA LEU A 255 -34.30 28.29 6.55
C LEU A 255 -34.35 28.91 5.14
N ARG A 256 -35.52 28.89 4.47
CA ARG A 256 -35.72 29.57 3.18
C ARG A 256 -35.66 31.09 3.28
N ASN A 257 -35.84 31.64 4.48
CA ASN A 257 -35.89 33.09 4.69
C ASN A 257 -34.50 33.75 4.70
N PHE A 258 -33.42 32.96 4.65
CA PHE A 258 -32.06 33.48 4.51
C PHE A 258 -31.76 33.88 3.07
N ASP A 259 -30.88 34.86 2.88
CA ASP A 259 -30.25 35.13 1.59
C ASP A 259 -29.29 33.98 1.22
N LEU A 260 -29.78 33.03 0.41
CA LEU A 260 -29.01 31.84 0.03
C LEU A 260 -27.80 32.18 -0.85
N ASP A 261 -27.83 33.28 -1.61
CA ASP A 261 -26.68 33.70 -2.41
C ASP A 261 -25.55 34.18 -1.49
N LYS A 262 -25.88 34.98 -0.46
CA LYS A 262 -24.92 35.42 0.56
C LYS A 262 -24.38 34.23 1.37
N ILE A 263 -25.25 33.29 1.76
CA ILE A 263 -24.87 32.09 2.52
C ILE A 263 -23.95 31.17 1.73
N THR A 264 -24.32 30.82 0.49
CA THR A 264 -23.52 29.90 -0.34
C THR A 264 -22.20 30.51 -0.79
N ALA A 265 -22.14 31.83 -1.00
CA ALA A 265 -20.90 32.55 -1.28
C ALA A 265 -19.89 32.45 -0.13
N ALA A 266 -20.35 32.39 1.12
CA ALA A 266 -19.50 32.27 2.30
C ALA A 266 -18.97 30.84 2.55
N MET A 267 -19.54 29.82 1.91
CA MET A 267 -19.11 28.44 2.09
C MET A 267 -17.73 28.19 1.49
N VAL A 268 -16.90 27.45 2.25
CA VAL A 268 -15.53 27.05 1.90
C VAL A 268 -15.43 25.51 1.93
N PRO A 269 -15.78 24.82 0.82
CA PRO A 269 -15.78 23.36 0.72
C PRO A 269 -14.45 22.69 1.09
N GLU A 270 -13.32 23.36 0.85
CA GLU A 270 -11.98 22.87 1.12
C GLU A 270 -11.75 22.54 2.60
N ARG A 271 -12.53 23.16 3.51
CA ARG A 271 -12.48 22.89 4.95
C ARG A 271 -12.92 21.48 5.32
N ASP A 272 -13.62 20.76 4.43
CA ASP A 272 -13.89 19.34 4.63
C ASP A 272 -12.59 18.54 4.81
N ARG A 273 -11.50 18.96 4.15
CA ARG A 273 -10.19 18.30 4.25
C ARG A 273 -9.51 18.49 5.61
N ASN A 274 -10.05 19.33 6.49
CA ASN A 274 -9.55 19.51 7.85
C ASN A 274 -9.93 18.33 8.76
N PHE A 275 -10.95 17.54 8.40
CA PHE A 275 -11.34 16.41 9.24
C PHE A 275 -10.28 15.31 9.25
N ALA A 276 -9.94 14.82 10.44
CA ALA A 276 -9.35 13.51 10.61
C ALA A 276 -10.43 12.41 10.53
N TYR A 277 -10.03 11.20 10.16
CA TYR A 277 -10.96 10.10 9.83
C TYR A 277 -11.98 9.81 10.93
N LEU A 278 -11.57 9.72 12.19
CA LEU A 278 -12.50 9.44 13.30
C LEU A 278 -13.56 10.54 13.46
N GLY A 279 -13.17 11.80 13.31
CA GLY A 279 -14.09 12.94 13.39
C GLY A 279 -15.10 12.92 12.24
N LEU A 280 -14.62 12.72 11.01
CA LEU A 280 -15.51 12.64 9.85
C LEU A 280 -16.44 11.42 9.93
N GLN A 281 -15.93 10.26 10.37
CA GLN A 281 -16.72 9.06 10.51
C GLN A 281 -17.85 9.27 11.54
N ALA A 282 -17.56 9.89 12.69
CA ALA A 282 -18.59 10.19 13.68
C ALA A 282 -19.67 11.12 13.11
N VAL A 283 -19.28 12.19 12.41
CA VAL A 283 -20.20 13.11 11.73
C VAL A 283 -21.05 12.39 10.69
N TYR A 284 -20.42 11.58 9.84
CA TYR A 284 -21.08 10.80 8.79
C TYR A 284 -22.08 9.77 9.32
N ASP A 285 -21.71 9.04 10.37
CA ASP A 285 -22.54 7.97 10.91
C ASP A 285 -23.78 8.53 11.61
N ARG A 286 -23.62 9.62 12.38
CA ARG A 286 -24.63 10.06 13.37
C ARG A 286 -25.26 11.44 13.12
N TYR A 287 -24.58 12.35 12.42
CA TYR A 287 -24.98 13.77 12.38
C TYR A 287 -25.43 14.24 10.99
N LEU A 288 -24.82 13.74 9.92
CA LEU A 288 -25.25 14.10 8.57
C LEU A 288 -26.67 13.62 8.32
N ILE A 289 -27.50 14.52 7.79
CA ILE A 289 -28.90 14.22 7.51
C ILE A 289 -29.03 13.10 6.46
N LYS A 290 -29.80 12.09 6.82
CA LYS A 290 -30.22 10.99 5.97
C LYS A 290 -31.75 10.95 5.92
N ASP A 291 -32.29 10.74 4.73
CA ASP A 291 -33.69 10.39 4.54
C ASP A 291 -33.76 8.93 4.08
N CYS A 292 -34.27 8.07 4.97
CA CYS A 292 -34.14 6.60 4.86
C CYS A 292 -32.68 6.20 4.59
N ASP A 293 -32.37 5.67 3.41
CA ASP A 293 -31.02 5.27 3.00
C ASP A 293 -30.27 6.33 2.16
N THR A 294 -30.93 7.45 1.86
CA THR A 294 -30.38 8.53 1.04
C THR A 294 -29.66 9.54 1.91
N LEU A 295 -28.36 9.72 1.68
CA LEU A 295 -27.58 10.76 2.34
C LEU A 295 -27.83 12.09 1.64
N LEU A 296 -28.29 13.10 2.38
CA LEU A 296 -28.64 14.40 1.83
C LEU A 296 -27.55 15.46 2.04
N GLU A 297 -26.65 15.23 2.99
CA GLU A 297 -25.82 16.28 3.56
C GLU A 297 -24.33 15.97 3.48
N THR A 298 -23.55 17.00 3.15
CA THR A 298 -22.08 17.00 3.23
C THR A 298 -21.59 17.73 4.49
N PRO A 299 -20.30 17.65 4.88
CA PRO A 299 -19.88 18.24 6.15
C PRO A 299 -19.96 19.78 6.17
N GLN A 300 -19.69 20.49 5.07
CA GLN A 300 -19.93 21.94 5.05
C GLN A 300 -21.43 22.30 5.07
N TYR A 301 -22.31 21.49 4.48
CA TYR A 301 -23.76 21.70 4.61
C TYR A 301 -24.20 21.53 6.06
N PHE A 302 -23.68 20.52 6.74
CA PHE A 302 -23.90 20.28 8.16
C PHE A 302 -23.53 21.51 9.00
N TRP A 303 -22.31 22.06 8.83
CA TRP A 303 -21.89 23.24 9.57
C TRP A 303 -22.74 24.47 9.25
N MET A 304 -23.05 24.70 7.98
CA MET A 304 -23.86 25.84 7.57
C MET A 304 -25.29 25.73 8.10
N ARG A 305 -25.91 24.54 8.04
CA ARG A 305 -27.22 24.30 8.64
C ARG A 305 -27.25 24.60 10.12
N VAL A 306 -26.27 24.12 10.87
CA VAL A 306 -26.21 24.35 12.33
C VAL A 306 -26.10 25.86 12.59
N ALA A 307 -25.23 26.55 11.86
CA ALA A 307 -25.06 28.00 11.98
C ALA A 307 -26.37 28.77 11.65
N MET A 308 -27.02 28.46 10.53
CA MET A 308 -28.29 29.07 10.15
C MET A 308 -29.39 28.80 11.20
N GLY A 309 -29.47 27.56 11.70
CA GLY A 309 -30.46 27.17 12.70
C GLY A 309 -30.32 27.92 14.02
N LEU A 310 -29.09 28.26 14.43
CA LEU A 310 -28.83 29.06 15.63
C LEU A 310 -29.19 30.54 15.44
N CYS A 311 -29.21 31.03 14.20
CA CYS A 311 -29.39 32.46 13.88
C CYS A 311 -30.79 32.84 13.40
N LEU A 312 -31.78 31.93 13.44
CA LEU A 312 -33.14 32.18 12.95
C LEU A 312 -33.79 33.45 13.54
N ASN A 313 -33.47 33.76 14.80
CA ASN A 313 -34.08 34.86 15.56
C ASN A 313 -33.17 36.11 15.70
N GLU A 314 -32.09 36.20 14.92
CA GLU A 314 -31.13 37.33 14.95
C GLU A 314 -31.60 38.57 14.13
N GLY A 315 -32.83 38.54 13.61
CA GLY A 315 -33.41 39.66 12.84
C GLY A 315 -32.64 39.96 11.56
N GLU A 316 -32.35 41.24 11.30
CA GLU A 316 -31.62 41.70 10.11
C GLU A 316 -30.15 41.22 10.06
N ALA A 317 -29.58 40.78 11.18
CA ALA A 317 -28.19 40.34 11.26
C ALA A 317 -28.01 38.83 11.07
N LYS A 318 -29.09 38.08 10.81
CA LYS A 318 -29.08 36.61 10.81
C LYS A 318 -28.08 36.00 9.82
N GLU A 319 -27.93 36.56 8.61
CA GLU A 319 -26.96 36.06 7.63
C GLU A 319 -25.52 36.27 8.11
N GLU A 320 -25.23 37.44 8.68
CA GLU A 320 -23.88 37.80 9.14
C GLU A 320 -23.48 36.92 10.33
N ARG A 321 -24.40 36.70 11.27
CA ARG A 321 -24.20 35.80 12.41
C ARG A 321 -24.08 34.34 11.96
N ALA A 322 -24.89 33.89 11.02
CA ALA A 322 -24.77 32.53 10.47
C ALA A 322 -23.40 32.33 9.80
N ILE A 323 -22.90 33.31 9.05
CA ILE A 323 -21.57 33.24 8.44
C ILE A 323 -20.46 33.24 9.50
N GLU A 324 -20.59 34.06 10.54
CA GLU A 324 -19.65 34.08 11.67
C GLU A 324 -19.58 32.70 12.36
N PHE A 325 -20.73 32.13 12.74
CA PHE A 325 -20.79 30.81 13.36
C PHE A 325 -20.31 29.70 12.43
N TYR A 326 -20.66 29.74 11.14
CA TYR A 326 -20.16 28.79 10.15
C TYR A 326 -18.63 28.81 10.11
N ASN A 327 -18.00 29.99 10.11
CA ASN A 327 -16.54 30.09 10.10
C ASN A 327 -15.91 29.48 11.35
N VAL A 328 -16.44 29.81 12.53
CA VAL A 328 -15.94 29.26 13.80
C VAL A 328 -16.05 27.73 13.84
N LEU A 329 -17.20 27.19 13.45
CA LEU A 329 -17.48 25.75 13.50
C LEU A 329 -16.69 24.97 12.44
N SER A 330 -16.73 25.40 11.17
CA SER A 330 -16.08 24.68 10.06
C SER A 330 -14.55 24.73 10.08
N GLN A 331 -13.96 25.67 10.84
CA GLN A 331 -12.52 25.73 11.10
C GLN A 331 -12.11 24.99 12.39
N PHE A 332 -13.08 24.37 13.09
CA PHE A 332 -12.88 23.70 14.37
C PHE A 332 -12.31 24.59 15.48
N LEU A 333 -12.58 25.90 15.42
CA LEU A 333 -12.18 26.83 16.47
C LEU A 333 -13.02 26.62 17.76
N TYR A 334 -14.23 26.08 17.59
CA TYR A 334 -15.10 25.65 18.67
C TYR A 334 -15.97 24.50 18.18
N THR A 335 -15.94 23.37 18.90
CA THR A 335 -16.85 22.24 18.71
C THR A 335 -17.07 21.61 20.09
N SER A 336 -18.33 21.49 20.54
CA SER A 336 -18.68 20.89 21.84
C SER A 336 -18.69 19.37 21.84
#